data_AF-A0A935JYC9-F1
#
_entry.id   AF-A0A935JYC9-F1
#
_cell.length_a   1.000
_cell.length_b   1.000
_cell.length_c   1.000
_cell.angle_alpha   90.00
_cell.angle_beta   90.00
_cell.angle_gamma   90.00
#
_symmetry.space_group_name_H-M   'P 1'
#
loop_
_entity.id
_entity.type
_entity.pdbx_description
1 polymer ?
#
loop_
_entity_poly.entity_id
_entity_poly.type
_entity_poly.pdbx_seq_one_letter_code
_entity_poly.pdbx_strand_id
1 'polypeptide(L)'
;MKTFVTTGKPAKGQHDTHQNKNLFNMLVNQVALSRIVKMLDISWEVLYHRIDFIHRQCLAFAANRERRLKTLPIERLYMAVDRQDYLVNWTERKDKRNVSLMGIAVSDNKTGYVFANALNFDDSIDRNAVEEHSTEIIDTALPAPFRKYARVWTKLDYLETRLRKIPKSKRTAIPGALIDDIDETYKHRHRTRM
;
A
#
# COMPACT_ATOMS: atom_id res chain seq x y z
N MET A 1 -16.13 -22.90 34.06
CA MET A 1 -16.50 -21.50 33.82
C MET A 1 -16.81 -21.34 32.34
N LYS A 2 -18.09 -21.26 31.94
CA LYS A 2 -18.51 -21.09 30.54
C LYS A 2 -18.70 -19.59 30.28
N THR A 3 -17.77 -18.97 29.56
CA THR A 3 -17.87 -17.56 29.18
C THR A 3 -18.80 -17.46 27.96
N PHE A 4 -20.06 -17.09 28.20
CA PHE A 4 -20.96 -16.72 27.12
C PHE A 4 -20.58 -15.32 26.63
N VAL A 5 -19.76 -15.22 25.58
CA VAL A 5 -19.67 -13.98 24.80
C VAL A 5 -20.93 -13.90 23.96
N THR A 6 -21.98 -13.29 24.49
CA THR A 6 -23.04 -12.77 23.64
C THR A 6 -22.39 -11.73 22.73
N THR A 7 -22.25 -12.06 21.44
CA THR A 7 -21.78 -11.14 20.41
C THR A 7 -22.76 -9.97 20.34
N GLY A 8 -22.51 -8.94 21.17
CA GLY A 8 -23.28 -7.70 21.15
C GLY A 8 -23.19 -7.05 19.77
N LYS A 9 -24.15 -6.18 19.45
CA LYS A 9 -24.11 -5.40 18.21
C LYS A 9 -22.75 -4.69 18.11
N PRO A 10 -22.08 -4.67 16.95
CA PRO A 10 -20.74 -4.09 16.81
C PRO A 10 -20.71 -2.58 17.11
N ALA A 11 -21.86 -1.90 17.03
CA ALA A 11 -22.03 -0.51 17.42
C ALA A 11 -22.35 -0.29 18.91
N LYS A 12 -22.29 -1.33 19.76
CA LYS A 12 -22.56 -1.21 21.19
C LYS A 12 -21.58 -0.22 21.82
N GLY A 13 -22.11 0.81 22.49
CA GLY A 13 -21.32 1.89 23.09
C GLY A 13 -21.13 3.11 22.19
N GLN A 14 -21.54 3.07 20.92
CA GLN A 14 -21.59 4.26 20.08
C GLN A 14 -22.89 5.02 20.29
N HIS A 15 -22.80 6.32 20.51
CA HIS A 15 -23.94 7.23 20.42
C HIS A 15 -24.28 7.51 18.95
N ASP A 16 -25.56 7.77 18.67
CA ASP A 16 -26.07 8.15 17.35
C ASP A 16 -25.72 7.20 16.19
N THR A 17 -25.82 5.89 16.43
CA THR A 17 -25.52 4.86 15.42
C THR A 17 -26.29 5.04 14.10
N HIS A 18 -27.46 5.67 14.13
CA HIS A 18 -28.26 5.96 12.92
C HIS A 18 -27.48 6.79 11.89
N GLN A 19 -26.57 7.65 12.36
CA GLN A 19 -25.73 8.49 11.50
C GLN A 19 -24.63 7.71 10.76
N ASN A 20 -24.26 6.51 11.21
CA ASN A 20 -23.25 5.69 10.51
C ASN A 20 -23.69 5.38 9.07
N LYS A 21 -25.00 5.17 8.85
CA LYS A 21 -25.56 4.94 7.51
C LYS A 21 -25.42 6.18 6.63
N ASN A 22 -25.72 7.36 7.17
CA ASN A 22 -25.60 8.63 6.45
C ASN A 22 -24.13 8.90 6.11
N LEU A 23 -23.24 8.74 7.07
CA LEU A 23 -21.80 8.90 6.89
C LEU A 23 -21.26 7.94 5.83
N PHE A 24 -21.62 6.66 5.89
CA PHE A 24 -21.24 5.67 4.88
C PHE A 24 -21.72 6.07 3.47
N ASN A 25 -23.00 6.45 3.34
CA ASN A 25 -23.54 6.92 2.06
C ASN A 25 -22.79 8.17 1.54
N MET A 26 -22.46 9.12 2.42
CA MET A 26 -21.71 10.31 2.04
C MET A 26 -20.28 9.98 1.57
N LEU A 27 -19.60 9.04 2.23
CA LEU A 27 -18.27 8.57 1.81
C LEU A 27 -18.31 7.90 0.44
N VAL A 28 -19.27 6.99 0.22
CA VAL A 28 -19.41 6.29 -1.07
C VAL A 28 -19.69 7.29 -2.21
N ASN A 29 -20.48 8.34 -1.93
CA ASN A 29 -20.76 9.42 -2.88
C ASN A 29 -19.66 10.51 -2.96
N GLN A 30 -18.46 10.25 -2.44
CA GLN A 30 -17.30 11.14 -2.54
C GLN A 30 -17.56 12.55 -1.96
N VAL A 31 -18.40 12.66 -0.94
CA VAL A 31 -18.61 13.94 -0.24
C VAL A 31 -17.35 14.30 0.53
N ALA A 32 -16.86 15.53 0.36
CA ALA A 32 -15.67 16.02 1.07
C ALA A 32 -15.84 15.87 2.60
N LEU A 33 -14.80 15.37 3.30
CA LEU A 33 -14.86 15.09 4.74
C LEU A 33 -15.28 16.31 5.57
N SER A 34 -14.77 17.49 5.23
CA SER A 34 -15.16 18.75 5.89
C SER A 34 -16.64 19.10 5.72
N ARG A 35 -17.26 18.67 4.59
CA ARG A 35 -18.69 18.81 4.34
C ARG A 35 -19.49 17.78 5.13
N ILE A 36 -18.98 16.57 5.29
CA ILE A 36 -19.59 15.53 6.16
C ILE A 36 -19.65 16.01 7.61
N VAL A 37 -18.53 16.53 8.15
CA VAL A 37 -18.47 17.13 9.50
C VAL A 37 -19.57 18.17 9.69
N LYS A 38 -19.73 19.08 8.73
CA LYS A 38 -20.77 20.14 8.77
C LYS A 38 -22.20 19.61 8.63
N MET A 39 -22.42 18.65 7.74
CA MET A 39 -23.76 18.10 7.46
C MET A 39 -24.28 17.23 8.61
N LEU A 40 -23.38 16.51 9.27
CA LEU A 40 -23.71 15.58 10.36
C LEU A 40 -23.58 16.23 11.75
N ASP A 41 -23.05 17.45 11.81
CA ASP A 41 -22.76 18.19 13.05
C ASP A 41 -21.94 17.37 14.06
N ILE A 42 -20.84 16.79 13.58
CA ILE A 42 -19.93 15.95 14.38
C ILE A 42 -18.52 16.56 14.42
N SER A 43 -17.74 16.22 15.45
CA SER A 43 -16.31 16.60 15.48
C SER A 43 -15.49 15.76 14.48
N TRP A 44 -14.28 16.25 14.14
CA TRP A 44 -13.32 15.50 13.33
C TRP A 44 -12.93 14.16 13.96
N GLU A 45 -12.75 14.14 15.28
CA GLU A 45 -12.44 12.92 16.03
C GLU A 45 -13.54 11.86 15.88
N VAL A 46 -14.81 12.27 16.03
CA VAL A 46 -15.97 11.38 15.83
C VAL A 46 -16.04 10.89 14.39
N LEU A 47 -15.77 11.76 13.41
CA LEU A 47 -15.71 11.37 12.00
C LEU A 47 -14.68 10.25 11.78
N TYR A 48 -13.43 10.42 12.25
CA TYR A 48 -12.38 9.42 12.06
C TYR A 48 -12.70 8.10 12.77
N HIS A 49 -13.17 8.14 14.02
CA HIS A 49 -13.61 6.92 14.72
C HIS A 49 -14.73 6.18 14.00
N ARG A 50 -15.66 6.90 13.36
CA ARG A 50 -16.71 6.30 12.55
C ARG A 50 -16.19 5.74 11.24
N ILE A 51 -15.22 6.39 10.59
CA ILE A 51 -14.52 5.86 9.42
C ILE A 51 -13.85 4.52 9.78
N ASP A 52 -13.11 4.46 10.90
CA ASP A 52 -12.46 3.23 11.35
C ASP A 52 -13.47 2.11 11.66
N PHE A 53 -14.59 2.47 12.28
CA PHE A 53 -15.68 1.52 12.53
C PHE A 53 -16.25 0.98 11.22
N ILE A 54 -16.58 1.85 10.27
CA ILE A 54 -17.12 1.48 8.96
C ILE A 54 -16.12 0.62 8.19
N HIS A 55 -14.84 0.99 8.18
CA HIS A 55 -13.77 0.23 7.55
C HIS A 55 -13.75 -1.22 8.09
N ARG A 56 -13.77 -1.40 9.41
CA ARG A 56 -13.88 -2.74 10.02
C ARG A 56 -15.15 -3.49 9.62
N GLN A 57 -16.28 -2.79 9.49
CA GLN A 57 -17.52 -3.44 9.03
C GLN A 57 -17.44 -3.85 7.55
N CYS A 58 -16.82 -3.05 6.69
CA CYS A 58 -16.56 -3.39 5.28
C CYS A 58 -15.65 -4.62 5.16
N LEU A 59 -14.56 -4.68 5.93
CA LEU A 59 -13.68 -5.85 5.98
C LEU A 59 -14.41 -7.10 6.46
N ALA A 60 -15.22 -6.98 7.54
CA ALA A 60 -16.00 -8.10 8.05
C ALA A 60 -17.05 -8.59 7.03
N PHE A 61 -17.68 -7.67 6.30
CA PHE A 61 -18.62 -7.99 5.23
C PHE A 61 -17.92 -8.73 4.09
N ALA A 62 -16.81 -8.20 3.58
CA ALA A 62 -16.02 -8.82 2.51
C ALA A 62 -15.56 -10.23 2.93
N ALA A 63 -14.95 -10.36 4.11
CA ALA A 63 -14.49 -11.64 4.64
C ALA A 63 -15.62 -12.66 4.81
N ASN A 64 -16.82 -12.23 5.20
CA ASN A 64 -17.99 -13.11 5.28
C ASN A 64 -18.40 -13.66 3.91
N ARG A 65 -18.36 -12.82 2.86
CA ARG A 65 -18.69 -13.22 1.49
C ARG A 65 -17.61 -14.14 0.92
N GLU A 66 -16.36 -13.76 1.04
CA GLU A 66 -15.21 -14.51 0.51
C GLU A 66 -15.01 -15.86 1.20
N ARG A 67 -15.36 -15.99 2.49
CA ARG A 67 -15.33 -17.29 3.19
C ARG A 67 -16.21 -18.35 2.51
N ARG A 68 -17.30 -17.93 1.87
CA ARG A 68 -18.21 -18.83 1.15
C ARG A 68 -17.65 -19.29 -0.18
N LEU A 69 -16.64 -18.62 -0.74
CA LEU A 69 -16.06 -18.94 -2.04
C LEU A 69 -15.58 -20.40 -2.10
N LYS A 70 -15.05 -20.92 -0.98
CA LYS A 70 -14.58 -22.31 -0.84
C LYS A 70 -15.67 -23.37 -1.04
N THR A 71 -16.92 -23.01 -0.81
CA THR A 71 -18.07 -23.94 -0.86
C THR A 71 -18.99 -23.66 -2.04
N LEU A 72 -18.71 -22.64 -2.84
CA LEU A 72 -19.52 -22.35 -4.02
C LEU A 72 -19.19 -23.36 -5.13
N PRO A 73 -20.19 -23.83 -5.90
CA PRO A 73 -20.00 -24.74 -7.02
C PRO A 73 -19.45 -23.96 -8.24
N ILE A 74 -18.31 -23.29 -8.07
CA ILE A 74 -17.63 -22.53 -9.11
C ILE A 74 -16.49 -23.39 -9.63
N GLU A 75 -16.66 -23.93 -10.83
CA GLU A 75 -15.62 -24.72 -11.51
C GLU A 75 -14.46 -23.81 -11.97
N ARG A 76 -14.78 -22.61 -12.45
CA ARG A 76 -13.80 -21.67 -13.01
C ARG A 76 -14.25 -20.21 -12.84
N LEU A 77 -13.28 -19.36 -12.51
CA LEU A 77 -13.43 -17.89 -12.48
C LEU A 77 -12.78 -17.28 -13.72
N TYR A 78 -13.46 -16.30 -14.32
CA TYR A 78 -12.93 -15.52 -15.42
C TYR A 78 -12.63 -14.12 -14.92
N MET A 79 -11.37 -13.89 -14.54
CA MET A 79 -11.00 -12.68 -13.82
C MET A 79 -10.59 -11.55 -14.78
N ALA A 80 -11.16 -10.37 -14.58
CA ALA A 80 -10.61 -9.11 -15.07
C ALA A 80 -9.84 -8.43 -13.95
N VAL A 81 -8.66 -7.89 -14.27
CA VAL A 81 -7.78 -7.21 -13.33
C VAL A 81 -7.56 -5.80 -13.83
N ASP A 82 -7.75 -4.82 -12.95
CA ASP A 82 -7.45 -3.43 -13.23
C ASP A 82 -6.56 -2.81 -12.14
N ARG A 83 -5.80 -1.78 -12.52
CA ARG A 83 -4.81 -1.14 -11.67
C ARG A 83 -4.97 0.37 -11.73
N GLN A 84 -5.11 0.99 -10.57
CA GLN A 84 -5.22 2.44 -10.43
C GLN A 84 -4.07 3.00 -9.57
N ASP A 85 -3.44 4.05 -10.05
CA ASP A 85 -2.46 4.82 -9.29
C ASP A 85 -3.12 6.04 -8.64
N TYR A 86 -3.00 6.15 -7.32
CA TYR A 86 -3.43 7.29 -6.52
C TYR A 86 -2.21 8.09 -6.08
N LEU A 87 -2.14 9.35 -6.50
CA LEU A 87 -1.15 10.30 -6.00
C LEU A 87 -1.73 11.02 -4.79
N VAL A 88 -1.21 10.68 -3.60
CA VAL A 88 -1.66 11.28 -2.34
C VAL A 88 -0.57 12.17 -1.76
N ASN A 89 -0.99 13.30 -1.20
CA ASN A 89 -0.13 14.11 -0.35
C ASN A 89 -0.07 13.43 1.02
N TRP A 90 1.09 12.91 1.40
CA TRP A 90 1.22 12.13 2.63
C TRP A 90 1.42 13.02 3.86
N THR A 91 1.16 12.44 5.03
CA THR A 91 0.83 13.11 6.31
C THR A 91 1.89 14.03 6.89
N GLU A 92 3.14 13.96 6.44
CA GLU A 92 4.21 14.75 7.01
C GLU A 92 4.29 16.15 6.39
N ARG A 93 3.87 17.18 7.14
CA ARG A 93 3.92 18.58 6.68
C ARG A 93 5.32 19.03 6.22
N LYS A 94 6.37 18.40 6.75
CA LYS A 94 7.77 18.67 6.38
C LYS A 94 8.18 17.98 5.07
N ASP A 95 7.56 16.85 4.74
CA ASP A 95 7.83 16.09 3.54
C ASP A 95 6.69 16.24 2.52
N LYS A 96 6.84 17.20 1.61
CA LYS A 96 5.85 17.52 0.57
C LYS A 96 5.91 16.57 -0.64
N ARG A 97 6.62 15.45 -0.54
CA ARG A 97 6.68 14.49 -1.65
C ARG A 97 5.34 13.78 -1.78
N ASN A 98 4.86 13.65 -3.02
CA ASN A 98 3.69 12.85 -3.31
C ASN A 98 4.06 11.37 -3.12
N VAL A 99 3.18 10.64 -2.44
CA VAL A 99 3.25 9.19 -2.33
C VAL A 99 2.33 8.60 -3.39
N SER A 100 2.87 7.68 -4.20
CA SER A 100 2.05 6.93 -5.15
C SER A 100 1.56 5.66 -4.47
N LEU A 101 0.27 5.59 -4.23
CA LEU A 101 -0.39 4.35 -3.85
C LEU A 101 -0.92 3.68 -5.12
N MET A 102 -0.82 2.37 -5.18
CA MET A 102 -1.33 1.55 -6.29
C MET A 102 -2.41 0.65 -5.72
N GLY A 103 -3.60 0.73 -6.28
CA GLY A 103 -4.70 -0.21 -6.03
C GLY A 103 -4.83 -1.19 -7.17
N ILE A 104 -4.91 -2.49 -6.86
CA ILE A 104 -5.25 -3.54 -7.81
C ILE A 104 -6.62 -4.09 -7.43
N ALA A 105 -7.56 -4.03 -8.36
CA ALA A 105 -8.89 -4.59 -8.21
C ALA A 105 -9.07 -5.76 -9.18
N VAL A 106 -9.79 -6.78 -8.71
CA VAL A 106 -10.11 -7.97 -9.50
C VAL A 106 -11.62 -8.18 -9.48
N SER A 107 -12.21 -8.53 -10.61
CA SER A 107 -13.60 -8.94 -10.70
C SER A 107 -13.75 -10.22 -11.50
N ASP A 108 -14.76 -11.02 -11.16
CA ASP A 108 -15.17 -12.16 -11.99
C ASP A 108 -16.18 -11.70 -13.05
N ASN A 109 -15.84 -11.92 -14.31
CA ASN A 109 -16.62 -11.50 -15.47
C ASN A 109 -17.98 -12.22 -15.56
N LYS A 110 -18.09 -13.43 -15.01
CA LYS A 110 -19.32 -14.21 -15.08
C LYS A 110 -20.35 -13.77 -14.04
N THR A 111 -19.91 -13.56 -12.80
CA THR A 111 -20.80 -13.22 -11.68
C THR A 111 -20.88 -11.72 -11.42
N GLY A 112 -19.93 -10.93 -11.93
CA GLY A 112 -19.78 -9.51 -11.59
C GLY A 112 -19.27 -9.28 -10.17
N TYR A 113 -18.87 -10.33 -9.44
CA TYR A 113 -18.35 -10.17 -8.09
C TYR A 113 -16.98 -9.48 -8.13
N VAL A 114 -16.85 -8.39 -7.39
CA VAL A 114 -15.61 -7.62 -7.24
C VAL A 114 -14.94 -8.05 -5.94
N PHE A 115 -13.71 -8.54 -6.04
CA PHE A 115 -12.87 -8.91 -4.91
C PHE A 115 -12.30 -7.66 -4.23
N ALA A 116 -11.75 -7.83 -3.02
CA ALA A 116 -11.12 -6.72 -2.30
C ALA A 116 -10.06 -6.00 -3.16
N ASN A 117 -10.13 -4.66 -3.17
CA ASN A 117 -9.11 -3.82 -3.80
C ASN A 117 -7.86 -3.83 -2.91
N ALA A 118 -6.74 -4.33 -3.44
CA ALA A 118 -5.49 -4.44 -2.73
C ALA A 118 -4.63 -3.19 -2.99
N LEU A 119 -4.45 -2.38 -1.95
CA LEU A 119 -3.48 -1.28 -1.98
C LEU A 119 -2.08 -1.81 -1.67
N ASN A 120 -1.06 -1.21 -2.27
CA ASN A 120 0.35 -1.44 -1.93
C ASN A 120 0.78 -0.77 -0.61
N PHE A 121 -0.11 -0.79 0.38
CA PHE A 121 0.07 -0.19 1.70
C PHE A 121 -0.46 -1.16 2.76
N ASP A 122 0.30 -1.33 3.84
CA ASP A 122 -0.04 -2.17 4.98
C ASP A 122 0.06 -1.32 6.25
N ASP A 123 -1.09 -1.03 6.86
CA ASP A 123 -1.20 -0.18 8.06
C ASP A 123 -0.73 -0.89 9.34
N SER A 124 -0.64 -2.22 9.30
CA SER A 124 -0.19 -3.03 10.44
C SER A 124 1.34 -3.06 10.60
N ILE A 125 2.08 -2.57 9.60
CA ILE A 125 3.54 -2.58 9.59
C ILE A 125 4.09 -1.27 10.13
N ASP A 126 4.89 -1.36 11.20
CA ASP A 126 5.78 -0.28 11.59
C ASP A 126 7.07 -0.33 10.77
N ARG A 127 7.27 0.71 9.95
CA ARG A 127 8.47 0.88 9.14
C ARG A 127 9.76 0.84 9.97
N ASN A 128 9.79 1.52 11.12
CA ASN A 128 11.02 1.63 11.90
C ASN A 128 11.44 0.27 12.47
N ALA A 129 10.47 -0.47 13.02
CA ALA A 129 10.69 -1.82 13.51
C ALA A 129 11.15 -2.78 12.40
N VAL A 130 10.60 -2.66 11.19
CA VAL A 130 11.04 -3.46 10.03
C VAL A 130 12.47 -3.14 9.63
N GLU A 131 12.87 -1.87 9.59
CA GLU A 131 14.23 -1.47 9.20
C GLU A 131 15.27 -1.93 10.24
N GLU A 132 14.94 -1.82 11.53
CA GLU A 132 15.78 -2.31 12.63
C GLU A 132 15.98 -3.82 12.52
N HIS A 133 14.88 -4.59 12.48
CA HIS A 133 14.96 -6.04 12.36
C HIS A 133 15.60 -6.49 11.04
N SER A 134 15.38 -5.77 9.94
CA SER A 134 16.03 -6.06 8.65
C SER A 134 17.55 -5.92 8.74
N THR A 135 18.04 -4.99 9.57
CA THR A 135 19.47 -4.77 9.80
C THR A 135 20.04 -5.88 10.69
N GLU A 136 19.33 -6.25 11.76
CA GLU A 136 19.73 -7.34 12.68
C GLU A 136 19.96 -8.66 11.96
N ILE A 137 19.07 -9.03 11.02
CA ILE A 137 19.18 -10.28 10.27
C ILE A 137 20.02 -10.16 9.00
N ILE A 138 20.56 -8.96 8.72
CA ILE A 138 21.31 -8.67 7.49
C ILE A 138 20.50 -9.05 6.24
N ASP A 139 19.19 -8.74 6.25
CA ASP A 139 18.25 -9.17 5.21
C ASP A 139 18.66 -8.64 3.83
N THR A 140 19.27 -7.46 3.82
CA THR A 140 19.70 -6.75 2.61
C THR A 140 20.85 -7.45 1.86
N ALA A 141 21.57 -8.38 2.50
CA ALA A 141 22.58 -9.19 1.83
C ALA A 141 21.98 -10.23 0.88
N LEU A 142 20.71 -10.60 1.09
CA LEU A 142 20.00 -11.53 0.22
C LEU A 142 19.44 -10.81 -1.02
N PRO A 143 19.37 -11.48 -2.19
CA PRO A 143 18.64 -10.97 -3.34
C PRO A 143 17.17 -10.72 -2.96
N ALA A 144 16.56 -9.68 -3.54
CA ALA A 144 15.23 -9.18 -3.14
C ALA A 144 14.16 -10.27 -2.94
N PRO A 145 13.99 -11.29 -3.81
CA PRO A 145 12.97 -12.33 -3.63
C PRO A 145 13.19 -13.24 -2.41
N PHE A 146 14.41 -13.31 -1.89
CA PHE A 146 14.78 -14.18 -0.77
C PHE A 146 14.82 -13.44 0.58
N ARG A 147 14.57 -12.13 0.58
CA ARG A 147 14.52 -11.31 1.80
C ARG A 147 13.28 -11.63 2.63
N LYS A 148 13.40 -11.63 3.97
CA LYS A 148 12.25 -11.73 4.88
C LYS A 148 11.26 -10.60 4.64
N TYR A 149 11.74 -9.39 4.40
CA TYR A 149 10.93 -8.20 4.13
C TYR A 149 10.84 -7.86 2.64
N ALA A 150 10.91 -8.84 1.74
CA ALA A 150 10.82 -8.64 0.29
C ALA A 150 9.57 -7.88 -0.18
N ARG A 151 8.46 -7.97 0.59
CA ARG A 151 7.20 -7.27 0.30
C ARG A 151 7.19 -5.78 0.69
N VAL A 152 8.18 -5.34 1.47
CA VAL A 152 8.26 -3.98 2.02
C VAL A 152 9.37 -3.22 1.29
N TRP A 153 9.12 -1.95 1.02
CA TRP A 153 10.11 -1.07 0.42
C TRP A 153 11.05 -0.51 1.50
N THR A 154 12.29 -1.01 1.56
CA THR A 154 13.27 -0.57 2.57
C THR A 154 13.97 0.73 2.18
N LYS A 155 14.67 1.34 3.13
CA LYS A 155 15.53 2.50 2.90
C LYS A 155 16.62 2.20 1.87
N LEU A 156 17.16 0.98 1.88
CA LEU A 156 18.15 0.55 0.90
C LEU A 156 17.55 0.52 -0.51
N ASP A 157 16.35 -0.05 -0.68
CA ASP A 157 15.66 -0.09 -1.99
C ASP A 157 15.37 1.33 -2.52
N TYR A 158 15.03 2.25 -1.62
CA TYR A 158 14.87 3.66 -1.94
C TYR A 158 16.19 4.30 -2.41
N LEU A 159 17.29 4.07 -1.70
CA LEU A 159 18.62 4.59 -2.06
C LEU A 159 19.09 4.03 -3.40
N GLU A 160 18.98 2.72 -3.62
CA GLU A 160 19.33 2.09 -4.89
C GLU A 160 18.52 2.66 -6.06
N THR A 161 17.21 2.79 -5.89
CA THR A 161 16.34 3.34 -6.95
C THR A 161 16.68 4.80 -7.25
N ARG A 162 16.99 5.59 -6.21
CA ARG A 162 17.45 6.98 -6.37
C ARG A 162 18.77 7.02 -7.14
N LEU A 163 19.72 6.15 -6.82
CA LEU A 163 21.01 6.06 -7.51
C LEU A 163 20.86 5.62 -8.97
N ARG A 164 19.95 4.69 -9.27
CA ARG A 164 19.62 4.24 -10.64
C ARG A 164 18.99 5.35 -11.49
N LYS A 165 18.24 6.28 -10.87
CA LYS A 165 17.62 7.43 -11.55
C LYS A 165 18.58 8.58 -11.84
N ILE A 166 19.82 8.55 -11.34
CA ILE A 166 20.83 9.55 -11.71
C ILE A 166 21.28 9.24 -13.15
N PRO A 167 21.07 10.14 -14.12
CA PRO A 167 21.47 9.90 -15.49
C PRO A 167 22.99 9.70 -15.56
N LYS A 168 23.45 8.72 -16.34
CA LYS A 168 24.87 8.45 -16.55
C LYS A 168 25.66 9.70 -16.98
N SER A 169 25.02 10.66 -17.65
CA SER A 169 25.61 11.94 -18.08
C SER A 169 26.06 12.87 -16.94
N LYS A 170 25.58 12.66 -15.70
CA LYS A 170 26.10 13.39 -14.51
C LYS A 170 27.27 12.68 -13.83
N ARG A 171 27.62 11.45 -14.21
CA ARG A 171 28.85 10.78 -13.74
C ARG A 171 30.09 11.33 -14.44
N THR A 172 29.96 11.72 -15.71
CA THR A 172 30.99 12.39 -16.53
C THR A 172 31.22 13.86 -16.18
N ALA A 173 30.50 14.43 -15.21
CA ALA A 173 30.68 15.81 -14.76
C ALA A 173 31.72 15.95 -13.62
N ILE A 174 32.41 14.86 -13.27
CA ILE A 174 33.61 14.90 -12.43
C ILE A 174 34.80 15.19 -13.36
N PRO A 175 35.52 16.30 -13.19
CA PRO A 175 36.71 16.58 -13.99
C PRO A 175 37.72 15.43 -13.81
N GLY A 176 37.99 14.68 -14.88
CA GLY A 176 38.88 13.51 -14.88
C GLY A 176 38.22 12.19 -15.31
N ALA A 177 36.91 12.01 -15.07
CA ALA A 177 36.23 10.73 -15.33
C ALA A 177 36.18 10.33 -16.82
N LEU A 178 36.18 11.30 -17.73
CA LEU A 178 36.20 11.03 -19.18
C LEU A 178 37.55 10.47 -19.64
N ILE A 179 38.65 10.91 -19.02
CA ILE A 179 40.00 10.46 -19.36
C ILE A 179 40.19 9.03 -18.86
N ASP A 180 39.72 8.73 -17.65
CA ASP A 180 39.79 7.39 -17.06
C ASP A 180 38.94 6.36 -17.84
N ASP A 181 37.73 6.74 -18.29
CA ASP A 181 36.86 5.89 -19.12
C ASP A 181 37.47 5.61 -20.52
N ILE A 182 38.14 6.61 -21.12
CA ILE A 182 38.86 6.45 -22.39
C ILE A 182 40.03 5.47 -22.19
N ASP A 183 40.79 5.62 -21.12
CA ASP A 183 41.95 4.78 -20.82
C ASP A 183 41.57 3.31 -20.58
N GLU A 184 40.47 3.03 -19.87
CA GLU A 184 39.94 1.67 -19.72
C GLU A 184 39.49 1.06 -21.06
N THR A 185 38.80 1.85 -21.89
CA THR A 185 38.28 1.39 -23.19
C THR A 185 39.42 0.99 -24.15
N TYR A 186 40.54 1.72 -24.13
CA TYR A 186 41.69 1.43 -24.98
C TYR A 186 42.66 0.39 -24.38
N LYS A 187 42.69 0.20 -23.05
CA LYS A 187 43.44 -0.91 -22.40
C LYS A 187 42.97 -2.29 -22.85
N HIS A 188 41.67 -2.47 -23.06
CA HIS A 188 41.12 -3.75 -23.55
C HIS A 188 41.36 -4.00 -25.04
N ARG A 189 41.60 -2.95 -25.85
CA ARG A 189 41.78 -3.07 -27.30
C ARG A 189 43.18 -3.53 -27.73
N HIS A 190 44.19 -3.37 -26.87
CA HIS A 190 45.58 -3.78 -27.18
C HIS A 190 45.92 -5.23 -26.78
N ARG A 191 45.02 -5.95 -26.08
CA ARG A 191 45.27 -7.35 -25.68
C ARG A 191 44.79 -8.41 -26.66
N THR A 192 44.11 -8.05 -27.75
CA THR A 192 43.51 -9.01 -28.71
C THR A 192 44.18 -9.00 -30.10
N ARG A 193 45.45 -8.58 -30.18
CA ARG A 193 46.30 -8.80 -31.36
C ARG A 193 47.65 -9.36 -30.92
N MET A 194 47.67 -10.64 -30.59
CA MET A 194 48.76 -11.57 -30.85
C MET A 194 48.15 -12.94 -31.16
#